data_AF-A0A9W8TBF2-F1
#
_entry.id   AF-A0A9W8TBF2-F1
#
_cell.length_a   1.000
_cell.length_b   1.000
_cell.length_c   1.000
_cell.angle_alpha   90.00
_cell.angle_beta   90.00
_cell.angle_gamma   90.00
#
_symmetry.space_group_name_H-M   'P 1'
#
loop_
_entity.id
_entity.type
_entity.pdbx_description
1 polymer ?
#
loop_
_entity_poly.entity_id
_entity_poly.type
_entity_poly.pdbx_seq_one_letter_code
_entity_poly.pdbx_strand_id
1 'polypeptide(L)'
;MKFLAPVTPALVNRKRIWSLALRLEELMAQVSGISCQGCPVRSYYEPAGEADTLEWHTASRGIRGPTASFSVGCRPLRARVVFFEAALEVKDIWVSFVSINGNSFVSGLRFVRDDGHGTSLGYIHPGNEVKIQFSHDRKSDPYFISGWRLAIDRFGFRAIAVVTDEGTISLWTGEPEQSPKWCLDGPGERISVAKAEFDAFKLVSLSRGATPNASGDQRLSWRARCLWSPDVPPDHVYFNGTYDDFPSKSFQSLPVTLSTIMIGGPYGDDLSQLIEIVVHIFDVDKLMGFEFFYTDPSKNQSIGRLGPYGDDTQWRTKAPSDDFRLSMAIAGPEGERIQGVGVSTRQGGICGLKVCFPALVTCS
;
A
#
# COMPACT_ATOMS: atom_id res chain seq x y z
N MET A 1 13.24 51.33 0.62
CA MET A 1 12.33 50.35 0.01
C MET A 1 13.15 49.51 -0.97
N LYS A 2 13.59 48.30 -0.60
CA LYS A 2 14.34 47.41 -1.51
C LYS A 2 13.33 46.58 -2.30
N PHE A 3 13.16 46.89 -3.58
CA PHE A 3 12.41 46.04 -4.51
C PHE A 3 13.23 44.76 -4.76
N LEU A 4 12.76 43.62 -4.25
CA LEU A 4 13.28 42.32 -4.68
C LEU A 4 12.82 42.09 -6.12
N ALA A 5 13.77 41.96 -7.04
CA ALA A 5 13.47 41.62 -8.43
C ALA A 5 12.74 40.26 -8.48
N PRO A 6 11.72 40.10 -9.32
CA PRO A 6 11.01 38.83 -9.45
C PRO A 6 11.98 37.75 -9.95
N VAL A 7 12.06 36.64 -9.21
CA VAL A 7 12.91 35.49 -9.56
C VAL A 7 12.48 35.00 -10.94
N THR A 8 13.39 35.00 -11.91
CA THR A 8 13.06 34.55 -13.27
C THR A 8 12.71 33.07 -13.27
N PRO A 9 11.73 32.61 -14.08
CA PRO A 9 11.35 31.19 -14.17
C PRO A 9 12.55 30.25 -14.43
N ALA A 10 13.55 30.74 -15.16
CA ALA A 10 14.80 30.02 -15.41
C ALA A 10 15.59 29.72 -14.12
N LEU A 11 15.70 30.67 -13.21
CA LEU A 11 16.39 30.47 -11.92
C LEU A 11 15.60 29.53 -11.01
N VAL A 12 14.26 29.62 -11.00
CA VAL A 12 13.39 28.68 -10.27
C VAL A 12 13.59 27.26 -10.79
N ASN A 13 13.58 27.07 -12.11
CA ASN A 13 13.76 25.75 -12.70
C ASN A 13 15.17 25.20 -12.46
N ARG A 14 16.22 26.03 -12.54
CA ARG A 14 17.59 25.61 -12.18
C ARG A 14 17.68 25.16 -10.72
N LYS A 15 17.07 25.91 -9.80
CA LYS A 15 17.01 25.53 -8.37
C LYS A 15 16.29 24.19 -8.21
N ARG A 16 15.15 23.98 -8.89
CA ARG A 16 14.41 22.72 -8.86
C ARG A 16 15.25 21.54 -9.38
N ILE A 17 15.89 21.70 -10.54
CA ILE A 17 16.74 20.65 -11.14
C ILE A 17 17.92 20.33 -10.23
N TRP A 18 18.59 21.36 -9.68
CA TRP A 18 19.70 21.18 -8.75
C TRP A 18 19.27 20.42 -7.49
N SER A 19 18.13 20.78 -6.89
CA SER A 19 17.57 20.06 -5.75
C SER A 19 17.24 18.59 -6.07
N LEU A 20 16.78 18.29 -7.29
CA LEU A 20 16.55 16.90 -7.72
C LEU A 20 17.86 16.14 -7.91
N ALA A 21 18.89 16.78 -8.47
CA ALA A 21 20.20 16.18 -8.66
C ALA A 21 20.88 15.83 -7.32
N LEU A 22 20.80 16.72 -6.33
CA LEU A 22 21.29 16.45 -4.97
C LEU A 22 20.59 15.26 -4.33
N ARG A 23 19.26 15.18 -4.44
CA ARG A 23 18.50 14.02 -3.91
C ARG A 23 18.87 12.70 -4.59
N LEU A 24 19.19 12.75 -5.88
CA LEU A 24 19.65 11.56 -6.60
C LEU A 24 21.05 11.15 -6.14
N GLU A 25 21.94 12.12 -5.92
CA GLU A 25 23.29 11.88 -5.39
C GLU A 25 23.25 11.28 -3.98
N GLU A 26 22.42 11.83 -3.08
CA GLU A 26 22.16 11.27 -1.75
C GLU A 26 21.64 9.82 -1.81
N LEU A 27 20.72 9.53 -2.75
CA LEU A 27 20.22 8.17 -2.95
C LEU A 27 21.32 7.24 -3.48
N MET A 28 22.11 7.69 -4.46
CA MET A 28 23.23 6.91 -4.98
C MET A 28 24.26 6.60 -3.90
N ALA A 29 24.56 7.55 -3.02
CA ALA A 29 25.47 7.34 -1.89
C ALA A 29 24.94 6.27 -0.92
N GLN A 30 23.63 6.26 -0.64
CA GLN A 30 22.99 5.25 0.23
C GLN A 30 23.04 3.83 -0.35
N VAL A 31 22.91 3.68 -1.67
CA VAL A 31 22.75 2.36 -2.32
C VAL A 31 24.03 1.84 -2.95
N SER A 32 25.06 2.68 -3.07
CA SER A 32 26.35 2.29 -3.67
C SER A 32 27.00 1.15 -2.88
N GLY A 33 27.40 0.10 -3.60
CA GLY A 33 28.04 -1.08 -2.99
C GLY A 33 27.08 -2.03 -2.26
N ILE A 34 25.78 -1.73 -2.20
CA ILE A 34 24.79 -2.60 -1.56
C ILE A 34 24.22 -3.58 -2.60
N SER A 35 24.38 -4.87 -2.33
CA SER A 35 23.85 -5.94 -3.18
C SER A 35 22.48 -6.45 -2.69
N CYS A 36 21.66 -6.89 -3.62
CA CYS A 36 20.34 -7.47 -3.34
C CYS A 36 20.48 -8.95 -2.93
N GLN A 37 20.32 -9.23 -1.63
CA GLN A 37 20.51 -10.52 -0.99
C GLN A 37 19.37 -11.52 -1.26
N GLY A 38 19.68 -12.80 -1.15
CA GLY A 38 18.78 -13.94 -1.45
C GLY A 38 19.12 -14.63 -2.77
N CYS A 39 18.50 -15.77 -3.04
CA CYS A 39 18.72 -16.52 -4.27
C CYS A 39 17.97 -15.85 -5.45
N PRO A 40 18.61 -15.61 -6.60
CA PRO A 40 17.97 -14.95 -7.73
C PRO A 40 16.93 -15.86 -8.40
N VAL A 41 15.72 -15.33 -8.57
CA VAL A 41 14.64 -15.99 -9.33
C VAL A 41 14.61 -15.43 -10.75
N ARG A 42 14.38 -16.31 -11.72
CA ARG A 42 14.31 -15.96 -13.14
C ARG A 42 13.23 -14.92 -13.37
N SER A 43 13.61 -13.81 -13.99
CA SER A 43 12.68 -12.75 -14.38
C SER A 43 13.08 -12.18 -15.74
N TYR A 44 12.27 -11.24 -16.26
CA TYR A 44 12.60 -10.51 -17.48
C TYR A 44 13.95 -9.75 -17.38
N TYR A 45 14.24 -9.19 -16.20
CA TYR A 45 15.45 -8.39 -15.96
C TYR A 45 16.63 -9.22 -15.44
N GLU A 46 16.38 -10.40 -14.89
CA GLU A 46 17.40 -11.35 -14.42
C GLU A 46 17.11 -12.76 -14.99
N PRO A 47 17.38 -12.99 -16.29
CA PRO A 47 17.04 -14.25 -16.96
C PRO A 47 17.89 -15.44 -16.51
N ALA A 48 19.04 -15.17 -15.88
CA ALA A 48 19.96 -16.19 -15.37
C ALA A 48 19.50 -16.81 -14.03
N GLY A 49 18.43 -16.29 -13.41
CA GLY A 49 17.91 -16.85 -12.17
C GLY A 49 17.27 -18.24 -12.33
N GLU A 50 16.95 -18.85 -11.19
CA GLU A 50 16.28 -20.16 -11.14
C GLU A 50 14.81 -20.06 -11.53
N ALA A 51 14.26 -21.12 -12.13
CA ALA A 51 12.85 -21.13 -12.52
C ALA A 51 11.94 -21.06 -11.29
N ASP A 52 10.94 -20.19 -11.34
CA ASP A 52 9.93 -20.11 -10.29
C ASP A 52 8.86 -21.18 -10.49
N THR A 53 8.89 -22.23 -9.67
CA THR A 53 7.97 -23.37 -9.74
C THR A 53 6.98 -23.40 -8.58
N LEU A 54 7.05 -22.43 -7.66
CA LEU A 54 6.25 -22.40 -6.45
C LEU A 54 4.97 -21.57 -6.65
N GLU A 55 3.94 -21.93 -5.90
CA GLU A 55 2.75 -21.11 -5.77
C GLU A 55 2.94 -20.06 -4.66
N TRP A 56 2.51 -18.82 -4.95
CA TRP A 56 2.77 -17.67 -4.10
C TRP A 56 1.50 -16.94 -3.70
N HIS A 57 1.33 -16.70 -2.41
CA HIS A 57 0.45 -15.64 -1.94
C HIS A 57 1.28 -14.34 -1.89
N THR A 58 0.85 -13.31 -2.62
CA THR A 58 1.67 -12.12 -2.91
C THR A 58 0.94 -10.83 -2.56
N ALA A 59 1.58 -9.97 -1.79
CA ALA A 59 1.17 -8.60 -1.56
C ALA A 59 2.03 -7.65 -2.42
N SER A 60 1.36 -6.79 -3.18
CA SER A 60 2.03 -5.77 -4.01
C SER A 60 1.11 -4.62 -4.36
N ARG A 61 1.70 -3.49 -4.79
CA ARG A 61 0.96 -2.32 -5.27
C ARG A 61 1.77 -1.55 -6.32
N GLY A 62 1.10 -1.07 -7.36
CA GLY A 62 1.72 -0.16 -8.33
C GLY A 62 2.81 -0.80 -9.19
N ILE A 63 2.86 -2.14 -9.29
CA ILE A 63 3.84 -2.85 -10.11
C ILE A 63 3.50 -2.68 -11.60
N ARG A 64 4.49 -2.33 -12.41
CA ARG A 64 4.40 -2.25 -13.87
C ARG A 64 5.22 -3.35 -14.51
N GLY A 65 4.59 -4.02 -15.48
CA GLY A 65 5.26 -5.02 -16.30
C GLY A 65 6.43 -4.45 -17.10
N PRO A 66 7.33 -5.32 -17.58
CA PRO A 66 8.59 -4.89 -18.20
C PRO A 66 8.40 -4.11 -19.50
N THR A 67 7.36 -4.44 -20.26
CA THR A 67 7.01 -3.81 -21.55
C THR A 67 5.97 -2.70 -21.41
N ALA A 68 5.42 -2.50 -20.21
CA ALA A 68 4.41 -1.46 -19.97
C ALA A 68 5.06 -0.08 -19.90
N SER A 69 4.32 0.95 -20.35
CA SER A 69 4.71 2.35 -20.14
C SER A 69 4.89 2.63 -18.64
N PHE A 70 5.98 3.33 -18.30
CA PHE A 70 6.39 3.57 -16.93
C PHE A 70 6.48 5.06 -16.63
N SER A 71 5.33 5.64 -16.28
CA SER A 71 5.23 7.02 -15.77
C SER A 71 5.09 7.07 -14.25
N VAL A 72 4.63 5.98 -13.64
CA VAL A 72 4.30 5.89 -12.22
C VAL A 72 4.36 4.46 -11.71
N GLY A 73 4.72 4.33 -10.43
CA GLY A 73 4.70 3.08 -9.68
C GLY A 73 6.09 2.49 -9.54
N CYS A 74 6.15 1.16 -9.53
CA CYS A 74 7.36 0.38 -9.32
C CYS A 74 7.57 -0.62 -10.45
N ARG A 75 8.82 -1.06 -10.61
CA ARG A 75 9.17 -2.11 -11.55
C ARG A 75 10.05 -3.13 -10.83
N PRO A 76 9.70 -4.43 -10.86
CA PRO A 76 10.43 -5.47 -10.16
C PRO A 76 11.66 -5.82 -11.01
N LEU A 77 12.76 -5.13 -10.75
CA LEU A 77 14.02 -5.32 -11.47
C LEU A 77 14.78 -6.55 -10.97
N ARG A 78 14.52 -6.96 -9.73
CA ARG A 78 15.13 -8.13 -9.11
C ARG A 78 14.09 -8.95 -8.37
N ALA A 79 14.19 -10.26 -8.45
CA ALA A 79 13.39 -11.20 -7.67
C ALA A 79 14.33 -12.09 -6.85
N ARG A 80 14.07 -12.20 -5.55
CA ARG A 80 14.89 -12.95 -4.60
C ARG A 80 14.03 -13.90 -3.79
N VAL A 81 14.54 -15.10 -3.54
CA VAL A 81 13.89 -16.10 -2.69
C VAL A 81 14.82 -16.51 -1.56
N VAL A 82 14.24 -16.79 -0.41
CA VAL A 82 14.92 -17.41 0.73
C VAL A 82 14.10 -18.61 1.20
N PHE A 83 14.79 -19.72 1.45
CA PHE A 83 14.22 -20.96 1.93
C PHE A 83 14.57 -21.15 3.41
N PHE A 84 13.61 -21.67 4.17
CA PHE A 84 13.76 -22.03 5.57
C PHE A 84 13.49 -23.54 5.68
N GLU A 85 14.36 -24.26 6.38
CA GLU A 85 14.40 -25.74 6.36
C GLU A 85 13.05 -26.40 6.65
N ALA A 86 12.35 -25.93 7.68
CA ALA A 86 11.01 -26.39 8.03
C ALA A 86 10.04 -25.22 8.23
N ALA A 87 10.49 -24.21 8.97
CA ALA A 87 9.75 -22.99 9.25
C ALA A 87 10.71 -21.83 9.47
N LEU A 88 10.19 -20.61 9.30
CA LEU A 88 10.87 -19.38 9.66
C LEU A 88 10.84 -19.26 11.19
N GLU A 89 11.85 -19.86 11.80
CA GLU A 89 12.19 -19.77 13.21
C GLU A 89 13.29 -18.72 13.37
N VAL A 90 13.03 -17.69 14.19
CA VAL A 90 13.91 -16.54 14.34
C VAL A 90 13.96 -16.07 15.77
N LYS A 91 15.15 -15.69 16.19
CA LYS A 91 15.39 -14.91 17.39
C LYS A 91 15.06 -13.45 17.14
N ASP A 92 15.67 -12.90 16.08
CA ASP A 92 15.54 -11.50 15.72
C ASP A 92 15.20 -11.34 14.24
N ILE A 93 14.36 -10.35 13.95
CA ILE A 93 14.11 -9.86 12.60
C ILE A 93 14.50 -8.39 12.56
N TRP A 94 15.27 -8.02 11.56
CA TRP A 94 15.68 -6.65 11.27
C TRP A 94 15.10 -6.21 9.93
N VAL A 95 14.60 -4.98 9.88
CA VAL A 95 14.05 -4.36 8.68
C VAL A 95 15.02 -3.28 8.25
N SER A 96 15.55 -3.41 7.04
CA SER A 96 16.42 -2.41 6.43
C SER A 96 15.58 -1.38 5.68
N PHE A 97 16.02 -0.12 5.69
CA PHE A 97 15.34 0.99 5.03
C PHE A 97 16.24 1.74 4.05
N VAL A 98 15.60 2.40 3.08
CA VAL A 98 16.20 3.41 2.20
C VAL A 98 15.32 4.66 2.15
N SER A 99 15.94 5.84 2.15
CA SER A 99 15.23 7.12 2.16
C SER A 99 15.18 7.75 0.78
N ILE A 100 13.98 8.15 0.34
CA ILE A 100 13.74 8.74 -0.99
C ILE A 100 12.77 9.90 -0.85
N ASN A 101 13.18 11.09 -1.27
CA ASN A 101 12.34 12.29 -1.22
C ASN A 101 11.74 12.55 0.18
N GLY A 102 12.49 12.25 1.25
CA GLY A 102 12.04 12.40 2.64
C GLY A 102 11.09 11.32 3.14
N ASN A 103 10.81 10.27 2.35
CA ASN A 103 10.05 9.11 2.80
C ASN A 103 10.97 7.91 3.02
N SER A 104 10.69 7.11 4.05
CA SER A 104 11.39 5.86 4.32
C SER A 104 10.66 4.67 3.68
N PHE A 105 11.40 3.79 3.01
CA PHE A 105 10.88 2.57 2.40
C PHE A 105 11.66 1.34 2.84
N VAL A 106 10.96 0.23 3.05
CA VAL A 106 11.58 -1.07 3.34
C VAL A 106 12.43 -1.49 2.15
N SER A 107 13.71 -1.79 2.39
CA SER A 107 14.69 -2.19 1.38
C SER A 107 15.08 -3.66 1.45
N GLY A 108 14.96 -4.27 2.63
CA GLY A 108 15.31 -5.66 2.87
C GLY A 108 14.95 -6.13 4.27
N LEU A 109 15.05 -7.44 4.47
CA LEU A 109 14.76 -8.12 5.73
C LEU A 109 15.94 -9.02 6.08
N ARG A 110 16.33 -9.03 7.36
CA ARG A 110 17.35 -9.93 7.89
C ARG A 110 16.78 -10.74 9.04
N PHE A 111 16.84 -12.05 8.89
CA PHE A 111 16.34 -13.06 9.81
C PHE A 111 17.52 -13.67 10.55
N VAL A 112 17.54 -13.61 11.88
CA VAL A 112 18.62 -14.14 12.71
C VAL A 112 18.08 -15.27 13.56
N ARG A 113 18.71 -16.44 13.50
CA ARG A 113 18.40 -17.62 14.32
C ARG A 113 19.14 -17.59 15.66
N ASP A 114 18.81 -18.51 16.55
CA ASP A 114 19.43 -18.63 17.88
C ASP A 114 20.93 -18.88 17.85
N ASP A 115 21.41 -19.60 16.82
CA ASP A 115 22.83 -19.87 16.58
C ASP A 115 23.60 -18.64 16.04
N GLY A 116 22.91 -17.51 15.83
CA GLY A 116 23.46 -16.29 15.26
C GLY A 116 23.58 -16.31 13.73
N HIS A 117 23.22 -17.41 13.07
CA HIS A 117 23.22 -17.47 11.61
C HIS A 117 22.11 -16.58 11.05
N GLY A 118 22.49 -15.71 10.11
CA GLY A 118 21.61 -14.73 9.50
C GLY A 118 21.29 -15.07 8.05
N THR A 119 20.00 -15.03 7.68
CA THR A 119 19.57 -15.06 6.28
C THR A 119 19.00 -13.70 5.92
N SER A 120 19.39 -13.13 4.77
CA SER A 120 18.93 -11.82 4.31
C SER A 120 18.16 -11.92 3.00
N LEU A 121 17.17 -11.06 2.84
CA LEU A 121 16.34 -10.93 1.65
C LEU A 121 16.26 -9.44 1.25
N GLY A 122 16.81 -9.09 0.09
CA GLY A 122 16.80 -7.71 -0.40
C GLY A 122 18.06 -6.89 -0.08
N TYR A 123 17.93 -5.57 -0.11
CA TYR A 123 19.03 -4.64 0.12
C TYR A 123 19.16 -4.33 1.62
N ILE A 124 20.28 -4.72 2.21
CA ILE A 124 20.57 -4.52 3.64
C ILE A 124 21.52 -3.33 3.78
N HIS A 125 21.07 -2.29 4.47
CA HIS A 125 21.85 -1.10 4.81
C HIS A 125 22.17 -1.17 6.32
N PRO A 126 23.36 -1.66 6.74
CA PRO A 126 23.64 -1.94 8.15
C PRO A 126 23.46 -0.74 9.11
N GLY A 127 23.64 0.49 8.61
CA GLY A 127 23.41 1.72 9.37
C GLY A 127 21.95 2.19 9.42
N ASN A 128 21.05 1.49 8.73
CA ASN A 128 19.64 1.85 8.60
C ASN A 128 18.72 0.62 8.75
N GLU A 129 19.08 -0.26 9.69
CA GLU A 129 18.26 -1.39 10.11
C GLU A 129 17.56 -1.09 11.44
N VAL A 130 16.29 -1.49 11.55
CA VAL A 130 15.51 -1.41 12.78
C VAL A 130 15.05 -2.80 13.16
N LYS A 131 15.31 -3.20 14.41
CA LYS A 131 14.86 -4.48 14.96
C LYS A 131 13.35 -4.45 15.19
N ILE A 132 12.66 -5.50 14.77
CA ILE A 132 11.23 -5.67 15.07
C ILE A 132 11.04 -5.89 16.57
N GLN A 133 10.08 -5.17 17.15
CA GLN A 133 9.73 -5.25 18.56
C GLN A 133 8.37 -5.91 18.75
N PHE A 134 8.26 -6.84 19.69
CA PHE A 134 6.98 -7.42 20.10
C PHE A 134 6.45 -6.68 21.33
N SER A 135 5.14 -6.53 21.44
CA SER A 135 4.46 -5.66 22.41
C SER A 135 4.46 -6.17 23.86
N HIS A 136 5.03 -7.35 24.17
CA HIS A 136 5.06 -7.91 25.53
C HIS A 136 6.31 -8.76 25.83
N ASP A 137 6.68 -8.81 27.12
CA ASP A 137 7.74 -9.58 27.80
C ASP A 137 7.59 -11.12 27.66
N ARG A 138 7.51 -11.61 26.43
CA ARG A 138 7.41 -13.06 26.20
C ARG A 138 8.79 -13.70 26.25
N LYS A 139 8.90 -14.80 27.00
CA LYS A 139 10.07 -15.69 27.10
C LYS A 139 10.19 -16.72 25.95
N SER A 140 9.30 -16.70 24.96
CA SER A 140 9.33 -17.66 23.85
C SER A 140 10.28 -17.15 22.76
N ASP A 141 11.56 -17.22 23.07
CA ASP A 141 12.64 -17.19 22.08
C ASP A 141 12.95 -18.67 21.77
N PRO A 142 12.85 -19.14 20.51
CA PRO A 142 12.64 -18.40 19.25
C PRO A 142 11.17 -18.23 18.83
N TYR A 143 10.92 -17.29 17.90
CA TYR A 143 9.61 -17.03 17.30
C TYR A 143 9.41 -17.81 15.99
N PHE A 144 8.22 -18.40 15.83
CA PHE A 144 7.78 -18.96 14.55
C PHE A 144 6.88 -17.96 13.82
N ILE A 145 7.24 -17.65 12.57
CA ILE A 145 6.54 -16.64 11.78
C ILE A 145 5.51 -17.28 10.85
N SER A 146 4.30 -16.73 10.84
CA SER A 146 3.19 -17.14 9.98
C SER A 146 2.80 -16.10 8.94
N GLY A 147 3.25 -14.85 9.07
CA GLY A 147 2.86 -13.82 8.12
C GLY A 147 3.40 -12.44 8.43
N TRP A 148 2.88 -11.48 7.67
CA TRP A 148 3.19 -10.07 7.81
C TRP A 148 1.95 -9.20 7.70
N ARG A 149 1.94 -8.10 8.44
CA ARG A 149 1.11 -6.93 8.17
C ARG A 149 1.96 -5.91 7.45
N LEU A 150 1.44 -5.36 6.36
CA LEU A 150 2.22 -4.58 5.40
C LEU A 150 1.53 -3.24 5.18
N ALA A 151 2.25 -2.14 5.27
CA ALA A 151 1.78 -0.82 4.87
C ALA A 151 2.40 -0.47 3.52
N ILE A 152 1.57 -0.38 2.47
CA ILE A 152 2.02 -0.37 1.07
C ILE A 152 1.55 0.91 0.36
N ASP A 153 2.50 1.80 0.08
CA ASP A 153 2.32 2.97 -0.78
C ASP A 153 2.44 2.58 -2.26
N ARG A 154 1.97 3.44 -3.17
CA ARG A 154 2.12 3.31 -4.63
C ARG A 154 3.58 3.22 -5.09
N PHE A 155 4.52 3.65 -4.25
CA PHE A 155 5.95 3.59 -4.53
C PHE A 155 6.65 2.48 -3.76
N GLY A 156 6.00 1.68 -2.91
CA GLY A 156 6.65 0.57 -2.20
C GLY A 156 6.18 0.43 -0.76
N PHE A 157 6.88 -0.41 -0.02
CA PHE A 157 6.54 -0.74 1.37
C PHE A 157 7.05 0.33 2.34
N ARG A 158 6.17 0.87 3.17
CA ARG A 158 6.48 1.94 4.15
C ARG A 158 6.72 1.41 5.54
N ALA A 159 6.04 0.33 5.91
CA ALA A 159 6.21 -0.34 7.18
C ALA A 159 5.85 -1.82 7.09
N ILE A 160 6.37 -2.59 8.04
CA ILE A 160 6.08 -4.01 8.22
C ILE A 160 5.88 -4.32 9.70
N ALA A 161 4.93 -5.19 9.99
CA ALA A 161 4.82 -5.89 11.26
C ALA A 161 4.76 -7.39 10.97
N VAL A 162 5.20 -8.20 11.93
CA VAL A 162 5.31 -9.65 11.80
C VAL A 162 4.20 -10.32 12.59
N VAL A 163 3.63 -11.37 12.01
CA VAL A 163 2.60 -12.22 12.64
C VAL A 163 3.24 -13.55 13.01
N THR A 164 3.16 -13.93 14.27
CA THR A 164 3.62 -15.24 14.75
C THR A 164 2.59 -16.33 14.44
N ASP A 165 2.97 -17.61 14.50
CA ASP A 165 2.04 -18.74 14.33
C ASP A 165 0.94 -18.80 15.40
N GLU A 166 1.19 -18.22 16.57
CA GLU A 166 0.21 -18.01 17.64
C GLU A 166 -0.72 -16.81 17.43
N GLY A 167 -0.52 -16.05 16.34
CA GLY A 167 -1.34 -14.88 16.03
C GLY A 167 -0.93 -13.59 16.75
N THR A 168 0.20 -13.59 17.48
CA THR A 168 0.75 -12.34 18.04
C THR A 168 1.30 -11.48 16.91
N ILE A 169 0.98 -10.19 16.93
CA ILE A 169 1.45 -9.22 15.95
C ILE A 169 2.48 -8.31 16.63
N SER A 170 3.64 -8.13 15.98
CA SER A 170 4.65 -7.18 16.43
C SER A 170 4.17 -5.73 16.34
N LEU A 171 4.91 -4.82 16.95
CA LEU A 171 4.80 -3.40 16.62
C LEU A 171 5.18 -3.17 15.15
N TRP A 172 4.63 -2.11 14.55
CA TRP A 172 5.04 -1.67 13.23
C TRP A 172 6.48 -1.18 13.24
N THR A 173 7.25 -1.59 12.24
CA THR A 173 8.59 -1.08 11.98
C THR A 173 8.54 -0.29 10.68
N GLY A 174 8.81 1.02 10.75
CA GLY A 174 8.67 1.97 9.64
C GLY A 174 7.54 2.99 9.89
N GLU A 175 6.99 3.56 8.81
CA GLU A 175 5.95 4.60 8.82
C GLU A 175 4.64 4.05 8.27
N PRO A 176 3.79 3.41 9.10
CA PRO A 176 2.56 2.79 8.63
C PRO A 176 1.50 3.81 8.21
N GLU A 177 1.52 5.02 8.77
CA GLU A 177 0.45 6.01 8.64
C GLU A 177 0.16 6.38 7.18
N GLN A 178 -1.12 6.66 6.88
CA GLN A 178 -1.60 7.10 5.55
C GLN A 178 -1.36 6.11 4.41
N SER A 179 -0.81 4.93 4.70
CA SER A 179 -0.55 3.87 3.74
C SER A 179 -1.57 2.75 3.90
N PRO A 180 -2.23 2.32 2.82
CA PRO A 180 -3.10 1.16 2.84
C PRO A 180 -2.40 -0.10 3.37
N LYS A 181 -3.17 -0.96 4.02
CA LYS A 181 -2.70 -2.16 4.73
C LYS A 181 -3.02 -3.43 3.99
N TRP A 182 -2.11 -4.39 4.04
CA TRP A 182 -2.32 -5.75 3.56
C TRP A 182 -1.98 -6.76 4.66
N CYS A 183 -2.81 -7.80 4.81
CA CYS A 183 -2.50 -8.94 5.67
C CYS A 183 -1.97 -10.09 4.81
N LEU A 184 -0.65 -10.29 4.84
CA LEU A 184 0.02 -11.38 4.15
C LEU A 184 0.29 -12.48 5.17
N ASP A 185 -0.79 -13.02 5.74
CA ASP A 185 -0.77 -14.09 6.72
C ASP A 185 -1.65 -15.26 6.28
N GLY A 186 -1.41 -16.41 6.92
CA GLY A 186 -2.17 -17.64 6.78
C GLY A 186 -2.23 -18.23 8.18
N PRO A 187 -3.32 -18.03 8.94
CA PRO A 187 -3.38 -18.43 10.35
C PRO A 187 -3.02 -19.90 10.54
N GLY A 188 -2.08 -20.18 11.45
CA GLY A 188 -1.58 -21.52 11.72
C GLY A 188 -0.60 -22.09 10.69
N GLU A 189 -0.28 -21.35 9.62
CA GLU A 189 0.68 -21.78 8.60
C GLU A 189 2.01 -21.06 8.77
N ARG A 190 3.03 -21.82 9.16
CA ARG A 190 4.42 -21.33 9.26
C ARG A 190 5.00 -21.07 7.88
N ILE A 191 5.81 -20.01 7.78
CA ILE A 191 6.48 -19.66 6.52
C ILE A 191 7.71 -20.54 6.33
N SER A 192 7.75 -21.39 5.32
CA SER A 192 8.95 -22.15 4.94
C SER A 192 9.73 -21.51 3.78
N VAL A 193 9.11 -20.59 3.04
CA VAL A 193 9.75 -19.89 1.93
C VAL A 193 9.14 -18.51 1.73
N ALA A 194 10.00 -17.52 1.50
CA ALA A 194 9.62 -16.16 1.18
C ALA A 194 10.27 -15.72 -0.13
N LYS A 195 9.47 -15.07 -0.99
CA LYS A 195 9.97 -14.39 -2.19
C LYS A 195 9.69 -12.91 -2.06
N ALA A 196 10.64 -12.10 -2.50
CA ALA A 196 10.47 -10.66 -2.58
C ALA A 196 10.97 -10.15 -3.92
N GLU A 197 10.28 -9.14 -4.43
CA GLU A 197 10.71 -8.40 -5.61
C GLU A 197 11.10 -6.99 -5.22
N PHE A 198 12.16 -6.52 -5.86
CA PHE A 198 12.77 -5.24 -5.59
C PHE A 198 12.90 -4.46 -6.89
N ASP A 199 12.80 -3.14 -6.79
CA ASP A 199 13.36 -2.30 -7.83
C ASP A 199 14.87 -2.15 -7.62
N ALA A 200 15.44 -1.01 -8.02
CA ALA A 200 16.87 -0.77 -7.88
C ALA A 200 17.36 -0.72 -6.43
N PHE A 201 16.49 -0.49 -5.44
CA PHE A 201 16.94 -0.25 -4.06
C PHE A 201 15.89 -0.54 -2.97
N LYS A 202 14.62 -0.81 -3.30
CA LYS A 202 13.58 -1.07 -2.29
C LYS A 202 12.62 -2.19 -2.64
N LEU A 203 11.94 -2.70 -1.62
CA LEU A 203 10.92 -3.74 -1.71
C LEU A 203 9.68 -3.21 -2.44
N VAL A 204 9.20 -3.97 -3.42
CA VAL A 204 8.00 -3.62 -4.23
C VAL A 204 6.98 -4.76 -4.31
N SER A 205 7.37 -5.99 -3.95
CA SER A 205 6.49 -7.15 -3.80
C SER A 205 7.01 -8.05 -2.68
N LEU A 206 6.10 -8.61 -1.86
CA LEU A 206 6.44 -9.63 -0.88
C LEU A 206 5.47 -10.80 -1.00
N SER A 207 6.01 -12.01 -0.97
CA SER A 207 5.28 -13.25 -1.13
C SER A 207 5.70 -14.29 -0.09
N ARG A 208 4.74 -15.13 0.32
CA ARG A 208 5.01 -16.40 1.02
C ARG A 208 4.55 -17.57 0.17
N GLY A 209 5.24 -18.70 0.31
CA GLY A 209 4.83 -19.95 -0.32
C GLY A 209 3.44 -20.39 0.13
N ALA A 210 2.64 -20.90 -0.81
CA ALA A 210 1.38 -21.57 -0.51
C ALA A 210 1.64 -23.00 -0.02
N THR A 211 0.81 -23.50 0.90
CA THR A 211 0.89 -24.90 1.35
C THR A 211 0.25 -25.82 0.28
N PRO A 212 0.87 -26.96 -0.09
CA PRO A 212 0.36 -27.84 -1.17
C PRO A 212 -1.06 -28.40 -0.95
N ASN A 213 -1.52 -28.43 0.31
CA ASN A 213 -2.86 -28.89 0.67
C ASN A 213 -3.89 -27.75 0.74
N ALA A 214 -3.49 -26.51 0.50
CA ALA A 214 -4.40 -25.38 0.32
C ALA A 214 -4.86 -25.35 -1.14
N SER A 215 -5.86 -26.17 -1.48
CA SER A 215 -6.57 -26.04 -2.74
C SER A 215 -7.26 -24.66 -2.80
N GLY A 216 -6.59 -23.69 -3.43
CA GLY A 216 -7.16 -22.44 -3.93
C GLY A 216 -7.29 -21.27 -2.96
N ASP A 217 -7.44 -20.10 -3.59
CA ASP A 217 -7.83 -18.77 -3.06
C ASP A 217 -9.05 -18.76 -2.09
N GLN A 218 -9.71 -19.91 -1.91
CA GLN A 218 -10.96 -20.07 -1.14
C GLN A 218 -10.74 -20.14 0.38
N ARG A 219 -9.52 -20.41 0.87
CA ARG A 219 -9.22 -20.41 2.32
C ARG A 219 -8.80 -19.07 2.88
N LEU A 220 -8.28 -18.16 2.05
CA LEU A 220 -7.84 -16.86 2.52
C LEU A 220 -9.06 -15.97 2.78
N SER A 221 -9.13 -15.43 4.00
CA SER A 221 -10.09 -14.38 4.34
C SER A 221 -10.00 -13.27 3.29
N TRP A 222 -11.14 -12.71 2.90
CA TRP A 222 -11.20 -11.56 1.99
C TRP A 222 -10.35 -10.37 2.46
N ARG A 223 -10.11 -10.27 3.79
CA ARG A 223 -9.19 -9.31 4.41
C ARG A 223 -7.73 -9.50 4.00
N ALA A 224 -7.31 -10.74 3.76
CA ALA A 224 -5.94 -11.09 3.41
C ALA A 224 -5.68 -11.08 1.89
N ARG A 225 -6.73 -10.94 1.07
CA ARG A 225 -6.64 -10.99 -0.40
C ARG A 225 -6.42 -9.64 -1.06
N CYS A 226 -6.53 -8.54 -0.30
CA CYS A 226 -6.66 -7.21 -0.85
C CYS A 226 -5.92 -6.15 -0.01
N LEU A 227 -5.69 -5.00 -0.62
CA LEU A 227 -5.10 -3.83 0.01
C LEU A 227 -6.19 -2.92 0.57
N TRP A 228 -6.25 -2.72 1.89
CA TRP A 228 -7.31 -1.97 2.59
C TRP A 228 -6.88 -0.57 3.01
N SER A 229 -7.81 0.38 3.03
CA SER A 229 -7.57 1.74 3.54
C SER A 229 -8.69 2.19 4.49
N PRO A 230 -8.41 2.95 5.56
CA PRO A 230 -7.07 3.23 6.08
C PRO A 230 -6.41 1.99 6.70
N ASP A 231 -7.22 1.07 7.23
CA ASP A 231 -6.78 -0.16 7.90
C ASP A 231 -7.57 -1.38 7.41
N VAL A 232 -7.05 -2.56 7.71
CA VAL A 232 -7.75 -3.82 7.43
C VAL A 232 -9.03 -3.88 8.28
N PRO A 233 -10.19 -4.22 7.69
CA PRO A 233 -11.45 -4.25 8.42
C PRO A 233 -11.40 -5.16 9.65
N PRO A 234 -11.93 -4.72 10.81
CA PRO A 234 -12.08 -5.57 12.00
C PRO A 234 -12.88 -6.82 11.73
N ASP A 235 -12.68 -7.89 12.52
CA ASP A 235 -13.28 -9.22 12.30
C ASP A 235 -14.82 -9.23 12.34
N HIS A 236 -15.45 -8.28 13.05
CA HIS A 236 -16.90 -8.14 13.12
C HIS A 236 -17.53 -7.52 11.86
N VAL A 237 -16.73 -6.98 10.94
CA VAL A 237 -17.23 -6.45 9.67
C VAL A 237 -17.47 -7.59 8.70
N TYR A 238 -18.64 -7.66 8.09
CA TYR A 238 -18.96 -8.71 7.11
C TYR A 238 -18.98 -8.11 5.71
N PHE A 239 -18.20 -8.70 4.79
CA PHE A 239 -18.25 -8.36 3.39
C PHE A 239 -19.28 -9.25 2.70
N ASN A 240 -20.43 -8.69 2.34
CA ASN A 240 -21.50 -9.37 1.61
C ASN A 240 -21.39 -9.14 0.09
N GLY A 241 -20.17 -9.21 -0.44
CA GLY A 241 -19.93 -9.10 -1.88
C GLY A 241 -20.00 -10.46 -2.56
N THR A 242 -20.38 -10.45 -3.82
CA THR A 242 -20.32 -11.60 -4.73
C THR A 242 -18.90 -11.74 -5.32
N TYR A 243 -18.61 -12.86 -5.98
CA TYR A 243 -17.26 -13.15 -6.52
C TYR A 243 -16.66 -12.00 -7.36
N ASP A 244 -17.48 -11.23 -8.09
CA ASP A 244 -17.05 -10.10 -8.91
C ASP A 244 -16.80 -8.81 -8.09
N ASP A 245 -17.30 -8.74 -6.86
CA ASP A 245 -17.10 -7.60 -5.94
C ASP A 245 -15.75 -7.70 -5.20
N PHE A 246 -15.09 -8.85 -5.27
CA PHE A 246 -13.77 -9.02 -4.68
C PHE A 246 -12.77 -8.09 -5.39
N PRO A 247 -12.01 -7.29 -4.64
CA PRO A 247 -11.05 -6.37 -5.21
C PRO A 247 -10.06 -7.10 -6.13
N SER A 248 -9.89 -6.56 -7.33
CA SER A 248 -8.92 -7.07 -8.31
C SER A 248 -7.54 -7.24 -7.66
N LYS A 249 -6.90 -8.39 -7.90
CA LYS A 249 -5.48 -8.64 -7.53
C LYS A 249 -4.51 -7.72 -8.29
N SER A 250 -4.97 -7.09 -9.36
CA SER A 250 -4.20 -6.15 -10.17
C SER A 250 -4.33 -4.75 -9.59
N PHE A 251 -3.46 -4.41 -8.64
CA PHE A 251 -3.27 -3.04 -8.14
C PHE A 251 -2.31 -2.23 -9.04
N GLN A 252 -2.31 -2.55 -10.34
CA GLN A 252 -1.55 -1.82 -11.36
C GLN A 252 -2.21 -0.48 -11.70
N SER A 253 -3.53 -0.40 -11.59
CA SER A 253 -4.29 0.84 -11.72
C SER A 253 -4.20 1.62 -10.42
N LEU A 254 -3.87 2.90 -10.55
CA LEU A 254 -4.02 3.91 -9.51
C LEU A 254 -5.32 4.66 -9.85
N PRO A 255 -6.24 4.91 -8.90
CA PRO A 255 -6.15 4.77 -7.44
C PRO A 255 -6.57 3.39 -6.86
N VAL A 256 -6.50 3.24 -5.53
CA VAL A 256 -7.02 2.06 -4.79
C VAL A 256 -8.50 1.87 -5.11
N THR A 257 -8.93 0.63 -5.36
CA THR A 257 -10.32 0.30 -5.67
C THR A 257 -11.22 0.72 -4.49
N LEU A 258 -12.31 1.45 -4.74
CA LEU A 258 -13.22 1.91 -3.66
C LEU A 258 -13.81 0.75 -2.84
N SER A 259 -13.86 -0.47 -3.39
CA SER A 259 -14.29 -1.68 -2.67
C SER A 259 -13.39 -2.07 -1.50
N THR A 260 -12.22 -1.44 -1.36
CA THR A 260 -11.26 -1.72 -0.28
C THR A 260 -11.08 -0.59 0.72
N ILE A 261 -12.03 0.36 0.74
CA ILE A 261 -11.91 1.54 1.58
C ILE A 261 -13.03 1.56 2.61
N MET A 262 -12.63 1.63 3.86
CA MET A 262 -13.51 1.75 5.01
C MET A 262 -13.58 3.22 5.43
N ILE A 263 -14.81 3.73 5.55
CA ILE A 263 -15.12 5.07 6.05
C ILE A 263 -16.01 4.97 7.28
N GLY A 264 -15.92 5.94 8.19
CA GLY A 264 -16.81 6.00 9.36
C GLY A 264 -16.30 5.35 10.65
N GLY A 265 -15.05 4.90 10.69
CA GLY A 265 -14.44 4.33 11.90
C GLY A 265 -14.77 2.84 12.13
N PRO A 266 -14.18 2.20 13.16
CA PRO A 266 -14.20 0.74 13.35
C PRO A 266 -15.60 0.11 13.49
N TYR A 267 -16.58 0.89 13.94
CA TYR A 267 -17.98 0.47 14.10
C TYR A 267 -18.97 1.36 13.33
N GLY A 268 -18.47 2.24 12.46
CA GLY A 268 -19.32 3.24 11.81
C GLY A 268 -19.70 4.42 12.70
N ASP A 269 -19.10 4.53 13.90
CA ASP A 269 -19.43 5.56 14.90
C ASP A 269 -19.29 6.99 14.35
N ASP A 270 -18.31 7.21 13.48
CA ASP A 270 -18.06 8.53 12.88
C ASP A 270 -19.06 8.87 11.78
N LEU A 271 -19.80 7.90 11.21
CA LEU A 271 -20.81 8.18 10.18
C LEU A 271 -21.92 9.10 10.69
N SER A 272 -22.19 9.08 12.00
CA SER A 272 -23.12 10.00 12.64
C SER A 272 -22.67 11.45 12.62
N GLN A 273 -21.38 11.68 12.41
CA GLN A 273 -20.73 13.00 12.39
C GLN A 273 -20.37 13.44 10.98
N LEU A 274 -20.67 12.64 9.94
CA LEU A 274 -20.36 12.97 8.56
C LEU A 274 -21.25 14.13 8.09
N ILE A 275 -20.62 15.22 7.66
CA ILE A 275 -21.32 16.46 7.25
C ILE A 275 -21.22 16.76 5.76
N GLU A 276 -20.21 16.23 5.07
CA GLU A 276 -20.01 16.49 3.65
C GLU A 276 -19.23 15.36 2.99
N ILE A 277 -19.62 14.99 1.77
CA ILE A 277 -18.80 14.21 0.85
C ILE A 277 -18.50 15.07 -0.37
N VAL A 278 -17.21 15.21 -0.68
CA VAL A 278 -16.74 15.93 -1.86
C VAL A 278 -16.14 14.95 -2.85
N VAL A 279 -16.52 15.09 -4.11
CA VAL A 279 -16.03 14.28 -5.23
C VAL A 279 -15.19 15.17 -6.14
N HIS A 280 -13.95 14.74 -6.40
CA HIS A 280 -13.05 15.38 -7.34
C HIS A 280 -13.10 14.64 -8.68
N ILE A 281 -13.55 15.36 -9.71
CA ILE A 281 -13.68 14.87 -11.08
C ILE A 281 -12.60 15.53 -11.91
N PHE A 282 -11.79 14.72 -12.58
CA PHE A 282 -10.80 15.18 -13.55
C PHE A 282 -11.38 15.06 -14.95
N ASP A 283 -11.10 16.06 -15.78
CA ASP A 283 -11.59 16.12 -17.14
C ASP A 283 -13.14 16.03 -17.15
N VAL A 284 -13.76 15.23 -18.01
CA VAL A 284 -15.23 15.20 -18.13
C VAL A 284 -15.92 14.23 -17.15
N ASP A 285 -15.37 13.04 -16.92
CA ASP A 285 -16.12 11.94 -16.29
C ASP A 285 -15.31 11.06 -15.32
N LYS A 286 -14.05 11.42 -15.02
CA LYS A 286 -13.17 10.56 -14.22
C LYS A 286 -13.21 10.99 -12.76
N LEU A 287 -13.86 10.20 -11.91
CA LEU A 287 -13.81 10.40 -10.46
C LEU A 287 -12.43 9.97 -9.97
N MET A 288 -11.61 10.93 -9.56
CA MET A 288 -10.21 10.70 -9.19
C MET A 288 -10.00 10.68 -7.69
N GLY A 289 -10.86 11.36 -6.92
CA GLY A 289 -10.73 11.42 -5.47
C GLY A 289 -12.01 11.81 -4.75
N PHE A 290 -12.02 11.53 -3.46
CA PHE A 290 -13.13 11.80 -2.55
C PHE A 290 -12.58 12.46 -1.28
N GLU A 291 -13.32 13.39 -0.69
CA GLU A 291 -13.07 13.90 0.66
C GLU A 291 -14.33 13.67 1.50
N PHE A 292 -14.14 13.27 2.74
CA PHE A 292 -15.19 13.03 3.72
C PHE A 292 -14.92 13.98 4.89
N PHE A 293 -15.83 14.91 5.10
CA PHE A 293 -15.73 15.88 6.17
C PHE A 293 -16.66 15.49 7.31
N TYR A 294 -16.12 15.50 8.52
CA TYR A 294 -16.85 15.23 9.74
C TYR A 294 -16.97 16.52 10.57
N THR A 295 -17.88 16.54 11.54
CA THR A 295 -18.01 17.66 12.50
C THR A 295 -16.69 17.97 13.22
N ASP A 296 -15.91 16.92 13.52
CA ASP A 296 -14.53 17.01 14.00
C ASP A 296 -13.56 16.95 12.81
N PRO A 297 -12.88 18.07 12.46
CA PRO A 297 -11.98 18.11 11.32
C PRO A 297 -10.78 17.16 11.43
N SER A 298 -10.41 16.72 12.65
CA SER A 298 -9.32 15.76 12.85
C SER A 298 -9.64 14.38 12.26
N LYS A 299 -10.93 14.10 12.03
CA LYS A 299 -11.43 12.85 11.44
C LYS A 299 -11.63 12.94 9.94
N ASN A 300 -11.38 14.09 9.32
CA ASN A 300 -11.53 14.23 7.87
C ASN A 300 -10.64 13.24 7.14
N GLN A 301 -11.22 12.61 6.12
CA GLN A 301 -10.54 11.59 5.32
C GLN A 301 -10.57 11.97 3.85
N SER A 302 -9.53 11.57 3.13
CA SER A 302 -9.47 11.75 1.68
C SER A 302 -8.99 10.49 0.99
N ILE A 303 -9.52 10.24 -0.20
CA ILE A 303 -9.23 9.09 -1.03
C ILE A 303 -8.84 9.56 -2.41
N GLY A 304 -7.91 8.83 -3.04
CA GLY A 304 -7.56 9.03 -4.44
C GLY A 304 -6.68 10.26 -4.66
N ARG A 305 -6.77 10.84 -5.85
CA ARG A 305 -6.03 12.05 -6.23
C ARG A 305 -6.98 13.24 -6.13
N LEU A 306 -6.71 14.12 -5.19
CA LEU A 306 -7.42 15.39 -5.05
C LEU A 306 -6.88 16.40 -6.06
N GLY A 307 -7.74 17.29 -6.52
CA GLY A 307 -7.35 18.44 -7.34
C GLY A 307 -6.63 19.53 -6.51
N PRO A 308 -6.13 20.58 -7.18
CA PRO A 308 -6.19 20.81 -8.62
C PRO A 308 -5.21 19.90 -9.39
N TYR A 309 -5.57 19.52 -10.61
CA TYR A 309 -4.73 18.68 -11.46
C TYR A 309 -3.89 19.58 -12.38
N GLY A 310 -2.57 19.34 -12.43
CA GLY A 310 -1.70 20.07 -13.35
C GLY A 310 -1.96 19.73 -14.82
N ASP A 311 -1.70 20.68 -15.71
CA ASP A 311 -1.90 20.56 -17.17
C ASP A 311 -1.10 19.42 -17.82
N ASP A 312 -0.03 18.94 -17.18
CA ASP A 312 0.90 17.92 -17.68
C ASP A 312 0.39 16.47 -17.52
N THR A 313 -0.91 16.29 -17.25
CA THR A 313 -1.50 14.96 -17.26
C THR A 313 -1.70 14.52 -18.72
N GLN A 314 -0.88 13.57 -19.18
CA GLN A 314 -1.02 12.87 -20.47
C GLN A 314 -2.43 12.26 -20.74
N TRP A 315 -3.32 12.31 -19.74
CA TRP A 315 -4.66 11.73 -19.71
C TRP A 315 -5.79 12.74 -19.98
N ARG A 316 -5.48 14.03 -20.08
CA ARG A 316 -6.47 15.07 -20.39
C ARG A 316 -6.87 14.90 -21.85
N THR A 317 -8.17 14.87 -22.13
CA THR A 317 -8.62 14.96 -23.52
C THR A 317 -8.08 16.25 -24.15
N LYS A 318 -7.75 16.21 -25.44
CA LYS A 318 -7.19 17.38 -26.15
C LYS A 318 -8.20 18.54 -26.29
N ALA A 319 -9.47 18.30 -25.96
CA ALA A 319 -10.49 19.33 -25.91
C ALA A 319 -10.40 20.10 -24.57
N PRO A 320 -10.76 21.39 -24.53
CA PRO A 320 -10.89 22.11 -23.27
C PRO A 320 -11.91 21.40 -22.39
N SER A 321 -11.50 21.01 -21.21
CA SER A 321 -12.34 20.40 -20.18
C SER A 321 -12.00 20.99 -18.83
N ASP A 322 -13.02 21.13 -17.99
CA ASP A 322 -12.86 21.65 -16.64
C ASP A 322 -12.74 20.49 -15.67
N ASP A 323 -11.97 20.71 -14.60
CA ASP A 323 -11.96 19.79 -13.47
C ASP A 323 -13.02 20.25 -12.47
N PHE A 324 -13.82 19.32 -11.95
CA PHE A 324 -14.94 19.65 -11.07
C PHE A 324 -14.71 19.17 -9.64
N ARG A 325 -15.17 19.99 -8.70
CA ARG A 325 -15.31 19.62 -7.29
C ARG A 325 -16.80 19.66 -6.95
N LEU A 326 -17.42 18.49 -6.82
CA LEU A 326 -18.82 18.37 -6.44
C LEU A 326 -18.94 18.11 -4.95
N SER A 327 -19.79 18.86 -4.26
CA SER A 327 -20.05 18.72 -2.83
C SER A 327 -21.46 18.17 -2.60
N MET A 328 -21.57 17.24 -1.66
CA MET A 328 -22.82 16.68 -1.16
C MET A 328 -22.86 16.89 0.35
N ALA A 329 -23.69 17.81 0.81
CA ALA A 329 -23.92 18.01 2.24
C ALA A 329 -24.74 16.86 2.82
N ILE A 330 -24.46 16.51 4.08
CA ILE A 330 -25.13 15.45 4.83
C ILE A 330 -25.43 16.00 6.24
N ALA A 331 -26.68 15.93 6.67
CA ALA A 331 -27.10 16.33 8.01
C ALA A 331 -26.86 15.19 9.03
N GLY A 332 -25.62 14.67 9.08
CA GLY A 332 -25.24 13.54 9.95
C GLY A 332 -25.66 13.75 11.41
N PRO A 333 -25.28 14.86 12.07
CA PRO A 333 -25.67 15.14 13.44
C PRO A 333 -27.18 15.21 13.68
N GLU A 334 -27.96 15.52 12.65
CA GLU A 334 -29.43 15.61 12.69
C GLU A 334 -30.12 14.27 12.39
N GLY A 335 -29.34 13.20 12.18
CA GLY A 335 -29.85 11.84 11.99
C GLY A 335 -29.90 11.39 10.52
N GLU A 336 -29.47 12.21 9.56
CA GLU A 336 -29.35 11.76 8.17
C GLU A 336 -28.27 10.68 8.06
N ARG A 337 -28.59 9.56 7.38
CA ARG A 337 -27.68 8.43 7.21
C ARG A 337 -27.70 7.96 5.76
N ILE A 338 -26.51 7.65 5.24
CA ILE A 338 -26.36 6.96 3.96
C ILE A 338 -26.87 5.53 4.13
N GLN A 339 -27.89 5.16 3.35
CA GLN A 339 -28.46 3.80 3.36
C GLN A 339 -27.89 2.91 2.25
N GLY A 340 -27.32 3.53 1.21
CA GLY A 340 -26.74 2.78 0.11
C GLY A 340 -25.89 3.66 -0.78
N VAL A 341 -24.95 3.03 -1.48
CA VAL A 341 -24.10 3.66 -2.48
C VAL A 341 -24.19 2.83 -3.76
N GLY A 342 -24.64 3.44 -4.84
CA GLY A 342 -24.58 2.90 -6.18
C GLY A 342 -23.33 3.43 -6.89
N VAL A 343 -22.56 2.54 -7.51
CA VAL A 343 -21.36 2.91 -8.27
C VAL A 343 -21.55 2.49 -9.72
N SER A 344 -21.21 3.37 -10.65
CA SER A 344 -21.13 3.05 -12.07
C SER A 344 -19.68 3.04 -12.52
N THR A 345 -19.27 1.96 -13.18
CA THR A 345 -17.90 1.76 -13.65
C THR A 345 -17.82 1.72 -15.17
N ARG A 346 -16.78 2.32 -15.75
CA ARG A 346 -16.46 2.25 -17.18
C ARG A 346 -14.95 2.03 -17.35
N GLN A 347 -14.56 1.01 -18.13
CA GLN A 347 -13.16 0.67 -18.39
C GLN A 347 -12.29 0.52 -17.12
N GLY A 348 -12.87 0.01 -16.03
CA GLY A 348 -12.18 -0.18 -14.74
C GLY A 348 -12.04 1.09 -13.90
N GLY A 349 -12.50 2.25 -14.37
CA GLY A 349 -12.64 3.48 -13.59
C GLY A 349 -14.07 3.72 -13.12
N ILE A 350 -14.24 4.52 -12.08
CA ILE A 350 -15.55 4.96 -11.60
C ILE A 350 -15.93 6.23 -12.35
N CYS A 351 -17.10 6.20 -12.99
CA CYS A 351 -17.65 7.32 -13.76
C CYS A 351 -18.97 7.84 -13.18
N GLY A 352 -19.50 7.22 -12.12
CA GLY A 352 -20.70 7.69 -11.45
C GLY A 352 -20.82 7.16 -10.03
N LEU A 353 -21.30 8.03 -9.15
CA LEU A 353 -21.62 7.73 -7.76
C LEU A 353 -23.06 8.19 -7.47
N LYS A 354 -23.85 7.32 -6.87
CA LYS A 354 -25.19 7.64 -6.35
C LYS A 354 -25.22 7.32 -4.87
N VAL A 355 -25.52 8.32 -4.04
CA VAL A 355 -25.72 8.14 -2.60
C VAL A 355 -27.22 8.12 -2.33
N CYS A 356 -27.70 7.11 -1.60
CA CYS A 356 -29.09 6.96 -1.23
C CYS A 356 -29.29 7.35 0.24
N PHE A 357 -30.25 8.24 0.47
CA PHE A 357 -30.73 8.66 1.79
C PHE A 357 -32.13 8.07 2.04
N PRO A 358 -32.57 7.92 3.30
CA PRO A 358 -33.96 7.56 3.58
C PRO A 358 -34.91 8.50 2.85
N ALA A 359 -36.01 7.97 2.30
CA ALA A 359 -37.13 8.82 1.91
C ALA A 359 -37.59 9.56 3.18
N LEU A 360 -37.65 10.90 3.12
CA LEU A 360 -38.28 11.69 4.18
C LEU A 360 -39.68 11.12 4.38
N VAL A 361 -39.92 10.46 5.52
CA VAL A 361 -41.27 10.16 5.97
C VAL A 361 -41.85 11.52 6.32
N THR A 362 -42.52 12.15 5.36
CA THR A 362 -43.36 13.31 5.64
C THR A 362 -44.50 12.80 6.50
N CYS A 363 -44.39 12.92 7.81
CA CYS A 363 -45.54 12.84 8.70
C CYS A 363 -46.47 13.99 8.31
N SER A 364 -47.55 13.66 7.60
CA SER A 364 -48.68 14.54 7.32
C SER A 364 -49.47 14.87 8.57
#